data_AF-A0A4R1W3A1-F1
#
_entry.id   AF-A0A4R1W3A1-F1
#
_cell.length_a   1.000
_cell.length_b   1.000
_cell.length_c   1.000
_cell.angle_alpha   90.00
_cell.angle_beta   90.00
_cell.angle_gamma   90.00
#
_symmetry.space_group_name_H-M   'P 1'
#
loop_
_entity.id
_entity.type
_entity.pdbx_description
1 polymer ?
#
loop_
_entity_poly.entity_id
_entity_poly.type
_entity_poly.pdbx_seq_one_letter_code
_entity_poly.pdbx_strand_id
1 'polypeptide(L)'
;MREDEWFAQVASILPNAVADEDRFPTKPVIALFGAYDAGKSTLLKRLLVEAGVSIPAWLTVSARRETFESNDVEAFGCILRDTPGLAAGSAEHEETALEAVLESDVMLLVMPPQLITGDRDVVLPILSGKAYRKEGLSCAQSLLVVITKLDERADPVDDQIGYRAYAALKQDEWGKLIEANRLSLGQAPVFTVSADPLGYVGNDVAPQRGSYMDGCREWDGISALVGMLEGLPGQLGDLRRAAKIRRFCSRLTVTVAAKDAEILANQQVLVETERQHQQIDNLASREKFIRERAQAELRRRIEEELSSFFTIRGKDAAALRDRLQGCVQDWLAEQSAALEKLVRESGAEFDKAAASYWKMDDWSEPVTVRSKASAAPEMRTKVQKAFREFMDLRKITEYDGKSVKDYAAISDSLGKKITDLQIKLDQSGESAKQGIKKAIYTLQKKKEENNNMIASAKTHEQMIAFAPLAMEGISTLIGWWSDREQARISATEREERQQAFTQYGRKAAEDAWAHIGPAFDDFAAGLELQTTMLADIIQDADHYGRQLANERQVVHALLADAPSATAPVCVSAVLAPTSGA
;
A
#
# COMPACT_ATOMS: atom_id res chain seq x y z
N MET A 1 23.54 13.04 -20.94
CA MET A 1 22.53 14.12 -20.92
C MET A 1 23.21 15.43 -20.51
N ARG A 2 22.81 16.59 -21.06
CA ARG A 2 23.34 17.88 -20.57
C ARG A 2 22.75 18.19 -19.20
N GLU A 3 23.45 19.00 -18.40
CA GLU A 3 22.96 19.31 -17.05
C GLU A 3 21.63 20.07 -17.02
N ASP A 4 21.45 21.07 -17.89
CA ASP A 4 20.18 21.81 -17.99
C ASP A 4 19.01 20.88 -18.37
N GLU A 5 19.29 19.89 -19.23
CA GLU A 5 18.32 18.85 -19.61
C GLU A 5 18.02 17.92 -18.43
N TRP A 6 19.03 17.56 -17.64
CA TRP A 6 18.84 16.75 -16.43
C TRP A 6 17.95 17.48 -15.42
N PHE A 7 18.23 18.75 -15.12
CA PHE A 7 17.38 19.54 -14.22
C PHE A 7 15.95 19.68 -14.74
N ALA A 8 15.75 19.90 -16.04
CA ALA A 8 14.41 19.98 -16.62
C ALA A 8 13.63 18.66 -16.50
N GLN A 9 14.31 17.51 -16.65
CA GLN A 9 13.69 16.20 -16.45
C GLN A 9 13.41 15.88 -14.97
N VAL A 10 14.32 16.27 -14.07
CA VAL A 10 14.06 16.13 -12.62
C VAL A 10 12.88 17.00 -12.21
N ALA A 11 12.79 18.22 -12.73
CA ALA A 11 11.70 19.15 -12.47
C ALA A 11 10.32 18.63 -12.90
N SER A 12 10.24 17.89 -14.00
CA SER A 12 8.97 17.32 -14.47
C SER A 12 8.47 16.16 -13.59
N ILE A 13 9.39 15.44 -12.94
CA ILE A 13 9.06 14.33 -12.03
C ILE A 13 8.84 14.84 -10.59
N LEU A 14 9.62 15.82 -10.15
CA LEU A 14 9.59 16.39 -8.81
C LEU A 14 9.22 17.88 -8.83
N PRO A 15 7.99 18.24 -9.27
CA PRO A 15 7.61 19.65 -9.45
C PRO A 15 7.68 20.46 -8.14
N ASN A 16 7.32 19.84 -7.01
CA ASN A 16 7.40 20.48 -5.69
C ASN A 16 8.85 20.73 -5.24
N ALA A 17 9.82 20.01 -5.80
CA ALA A 17 11.23 20.21 -5.45
C ALA A 17 11.87 21.43 -6.09
N VAL A 18 11.29 21.89 -7.20
CA VAL A 18 11.73 23.11 -7.88
C VAL A 18 11.15 24.35 -7.21
N ALA A 19 9.91 24.28 -6.71
CA ALA A 19 9.28 25.39 -5.99
C ALA A 19 10.01 25.78 -4.69
N ASP A 20 10.71 24.84 -4.06
CA ASP A 20 11.58 25.10 -2.90
C ASP A 20 12.87 25.85 -3.27
N GLU A 21 13.21 26.04 -4.56
CA GLU A 21 14.43 26.77 -4.95
C GLU A 21 14.34 28.27 -4.65
N ASP A 22 13.14 28.86 -4.67
CA ASP A 22 12.91 30.28 -4.36
C ASP A 22 13.13 30.62 -2.87
N ARG A 23 13.35 29.60 -2.03
CA ARG A 23 13.62 29.77 -0.59
C ARG A 23 15.09 29.89 -0.26
N PHE A 24 15.99 29.70 -1.23
CA PHE A 24 17.40 29.71 -0.93
C PHE A 24 17.92 31.13 -0.64
N PRO A 25 18.73 31.31 0.40
CA PRO A 25 19.34 32.61 0.69
C PRO A 25 20.23 33.11 -0.45
N THR A 26 20.38 34.42 -0.55
CA THR A 26 21.28 35.09 -1.51
C THR A 26 22.76 34.96 -1.15
N LYS A 27 23.08 34.31 -0.03
CA LYS A 27 24.43 34.06 0.50
C LYS A 27 24.71 32.55 0.55
N PRO A 28 25.98 32.12 0.46
CA PRO A 28 26.33 30.73 0.69
C PRO A 28 25.92 30.28 2.09
N VAL A 29 25.28 29.12 2.19
CA VAL A 29 24.92 28.50 3.46
C VAL A 29 25.96 27.43 3.81
N ILE A 30 26.50 27.45 5.03
CA ILE A 30 27.54 26.55 5.49
C ILE A 30 27.02 25.77 6.69
N ALA A 31 26.82 24.46 6.53
CA ALA A 31 26.44 23.59 7.65
C ALA A 31 27.67 23.11 8.40
N LEU A 32 27.76 23.43 9.69
CA LEU A 32 28.76 22.92 10.60
C LEU A 32 28.30 21.56 11.13
N PHE A 33 28.89 20.47 10.64
CA PHE A 33 28.48 19.13 11.03
C PHE A 33 29.68 18.29 11.53
N GLY A 34 29.39 17.32 12.40
CA GLY A 34 30.41 16.49 13.03
C GLY A 34 29.99 16.01 14.41
N ALA A 35 30.86 15.18 15.01
CA ALA A 35 30.62 14.57 16.32
C ALA A 35 30.26 15.61 17.39
N TYR A 36 29.47 15.18 18.37
CA TYR A 36 28.97 16.04 19.44
C TYR A 36 30.07 16.86 20.15
N ASP A 37 31.22 16.26 20.47
CA ASP A 37 32.37 16.92 21.13
C ASP A 37 33.51 17.33 20.17
N ALA A 38 33.20 17.56 18.89
CA ALA A 38 34.20 18.00 17.91
C ALA A 38 34.61 19.48 18.06
N GLY A 39 33.99 20.24 18.97
CA GLY A 39 34.27 21.68 19.13
C GLY A 39 33.59 22.58 18.09
N LYS A 40 32.43 22.17 17.54
CA LYS A 40 31.64 22.96 16.58
C LYS A 40 31.24 24.34 17.13
N SER A 41 30.62 24.37 18.31
CA SER A 41 30.16 25.62 18.93
C SER A 41 31.33 26.54 19.31
N THR A 42 32.45 25.98 19.76
CA THR A 42 33.70 26.73 20.02
C THR A 42 34.27 27.33 18.74
N LEU A 43 34.30 26.55 17.65
CA LEU A 43 34.73 27.03 16.34
C LEU A 43 33.80 28.13 15.81
N LEU A 44 32.48 27.92 15.89
CA LEU A 44 31.49 28.92 15.47
C LEU A 44 31.67 30.23 16.24
N LYS A 45 31.83 30.14 17.57
CA LYS A 45 32.11 31.29 18.42
C LYS A 45 33.37 32.04 17.98
N ARG A 46 34.48 31.32 17.73
CA ARG A 46 35.72 31.93 17.23
C ARG A 46 35.51 32.62 15.90
N LEU A 47 34.80 31.97 14.96
CA LEU A 47 34.48 32.51 13.66
C LEU A 47 33.65 33.80 13.75
N LEU A 48 32.67 33.88 14.64
CA LEU A 48 31.89 35.11 14.84
C LEU A 48 32.75 36.26 15.38
N VAL A 49 33.67 35.99 16.30
CA VAL A 49 34.62 37.00 16.79
C VAL A 49 35.54 37.48 15.68
N GLU A 50 36.06 36.56 14.85
CA GLU A 50 36.85 36.93 13.67
C GLU A 50 36.01 37.71 12.66
N ALA A 51 34.71 37.46 12.50
CA ALA A 51 33.84 38.27 11.66
C ALA A 51 33.46 39.64 12.26
N GLY A 52 33.78 39.89 13.53
CA GLY A 52 33.32 41.08 14.26
C GLY A 52 31.81 41.06 14.55
N VAL A 53 31.21 39.87 14.58
CA VAL A 53 29.78 39.64 14.82
C VAL A 53 29.57 39.32 16.30
N SER A 54 28.52 39.88 16.91
CA SER A 54 28.16 39.59 18.30
C SER A 54 27.75 38.13 18.47
N ILE A 55 28.21 37.48 19.54
CA ILE A 55 27.86 36.09 19.83
C ILE A 55 26.39 36.00 20.27
N PRO A 56 25.56 35.17 19.60
CA PRO A 56 24.17 34.98 19.99
C PRO A 56 24.05 34.31 21.36
N ALA A 57 23.00 34.64 22.10
CA ALA A 57 22.75 34.09 23.44
C ALA A 57 22.52 32.57 23.46
N TRP A 58 22.06 31.99 22.34
CA TRP A 58 21.88 30.55 22.18
C TRP A 58 23.20 29.79 22.01
N LEU A 59 24.29 30.48 21.64
CA LEU A 59 25.59 29.85 21.40
C LEU A 59 26.37 29.69 22.71
N THR A 60 26.04 28.66 23.49
CA THR A 60 26.74 28.27 24.72
C THR A 60 27.81 27.20 24.42
N VAL A 61 29.03 27.35 24.96
CA VAL A 61 30.07 26.31 24.85
C VAL A 61 29.86 25.33 26.01
N SER A 62 28.94 24.39 25.82
CA SER A 62 28.63 23.36 26.81
C SER A 62 28.82 21.95 26.23
N ALA A 63 29.23 21.01 27.07
CA ALA A 63 29.29 19.59 26.72
C ALA A 63 27.92 18.89 26.91
N ARG A 64 26.81 19.64 27.05
CA ARG A 64 25.45 19.11 27.33
C ARG A 64 24.52 19.24 26.12
N ARG A 65 23.76 18.16 25.82
CA ARG A 65 22.85 18.05 24.66
C ARG A 65 21.86 19.22 24.63
N GLU A 66 22.18 20.30 23.92
CA GLU A 66 21.41 21.54 23.95
C GLU A 66 20.87 21.99 22.58
N THR A 67 21.50 21.61 21.47
CA THR A 67 21.02 21.96 20.12
C THR A 67 20.02 20.93 19.59
N PHE A 68 18.73 21.20 19.74
CA PHE A 68 17.63 20.45 19.11
C PHE A 68 17.14 21.08 17.79
N GLU A 69 17.50 22.35 17.54
CA GLU A 69 17.11 23.12 16.35
C GLU A 69 18.36 23.66 15.64
N SER A 70 18.31 23.75 14.31
CA SER A 70 19.35 24.40 13.50
C SER A 70 19.27 25.91 13.67
N ASN A 71 20.40 26.54 13.97
CA ASN A 71 20.47 27.99 14.16
C ASN A 71 21.39 28.62 13.13
N ASP A 72 20.93 29.71 12.52
CA ASP A 72 21.64 30.43 11.47
C ASP A 72 22.21 31.75 12.01
N VAL A 73 23.44 32.06 11.63
CA VAL A 73 24.11 33.34 11.92
C VAL A 73 24.90 33.81 10.72
N GLU A 74 24.80 35.08 10.37
CA GLU A 74 25.52 35.65 9.23
C GLU A 74 26.94 36.05 9.62
N ALA A 75 27.93 35.62 8.85
CA ALA A 75 29.34 35.98 9.00
C ALA A 75 30.10 35.78 7.67
N PHE A 76 31.12 36.58 7.40
CA PHE A 76 31.96 36.48 6.18
C PHE A 76 31.18 36.49 4.85
N GLY A 77 30.03 37.18 4.80
CA GLY A 77 29.15 37.14 3.62
C GLY A 77 28.44 35.81 3.39
N CYS A 78 28.49 34.90 4.36
CA CYS A 78 27.86 33.58 4.37
C CYS A 78 26.83 33.48 5.51
N ILE A 79 26.03 32.43 5.48
CA ILE A 79 25.20 31.98 6.60
C ILE A 79 25.87 30.75 7.21
N LEU A 80 26.29 30.86 8.47
CA LEU A 80 26.81 29.73 9.24
C LEU A 80 25.64 29.07 9.96
N ARG A 81 25.39 27.81 9.67
CA ARG A 81 24.34 27.00 10.26
C ARG A 81 24.95 26.02 11.26
N ASP A 82 24.61 26.18 12.52
CA ASP A 82 24.96 25.21 13.55
C ASP A 82 24.00 24.02 13.46
N THR A 83 24.55 22.81 13.40
CA THR A 83 23.76 21.57 13.37
C THR A 83 23.92 20.81 14.68
N PRO A 84 22.88 20.10 15.15
CA PRO A 84 23.01 19.14 16.24
C PRO A 84 24.21 18.21 16.00
N GLY A 85 24.95 17.91 17.07
CA GLY A 85 26.06 16.96 16.98
C GLY A 85 25.57 15.56 16.64
N LEU A 86 26.34 14.85 15.82
CA LEU A 86 26.09 13.43 15.59
C LEU A 86 26.21 12.70 16.94
N ALA A 87 25.13 12.03 17.34
CA ALA A 87 25.07 11.22 18.54
C ALA A 87 24.75 9.79 18.12
N ALA A 88 25.70 8.88 18.32
CA ALA A 88 25.50 7.47 18.04
C ALA A 88 24.18 6.95 18.66
N GLY A 89 23.22 6.60 17.81
CA GLY A 89 22.01 5.86 18.18
C GLY A 89 20.68 6.62 18.20
N SER A 90 20.57 7.85 17.70
CA SER A 90 19.26 8.51 17.50
C SER A 90 19.01 8.84 16.03
N ALA A 91 18.08 8.12 15.41
CA ALA A 91 17.69 8.34 14.01
C ALA A 91 17.24 9.79 13.73
N GLU A 92 16.57 10.44 14.69
CA GLU A 92 16.12 11.84 14.57
C GLU A 92 17.28 12.82 14.36
N HIS A 93 18.38 12.69 15.12
CA HIS A 93 19.54 13.57 14.95
C HIS A 93 20.31 13.30 13.65
N GLU A 94 20.31 12.05 13.17
CA GLU A 94 20.90 11.70 11.88
C GLU A 94 20.12 12.32 10.72
N GLU A 95 18.78 12.26 10.79
CA GLU A 95 17.89 12.90 9.81
C GLU A 95 18.06 14.42 9.81
N THR A 96 18.06 15.07 10.99
CA THR A 96 18.28 16.52 11.09
C THR A 96 19.65 16.95 10.55
N ALA A 97 20.71 16.18 10.84
CA ALA A 97 22.05 16.47 10.32
C ALA A 97 22.12 16.32 8.79
N LEU A 98 21.47 15.29 8.24
CA LEU A 98 21.39 15.10 6.80
C LEU A 98 20.59 16.22 6.13
N GLU A 99 19.45 16.62 6.71
CA GLU A 99 18.63 17.73 6.20
C GLU A 99 19.41 19.04 6.19
N ALA A 100 20.10 19.38 7.28
CA ALA A 100 20.94 20.58 7.33
C ALA A 100 22.05 20.57 6.27
N VAL A 101 22.64 19.41 5.99
CA VAL A 101 23.62 19.23 4.91
C VAL A 101 22.97 19.38 3.53
N LEU A 102 21.77 18.85 3.32
CA LEU A 102 21.02 18.99 2.06
C LEU A 102 20.58 20.43 1.78
N GLU A 103 20.36 21.23 2.81
CA GLU A 103 19.98 22.64 2.72
C GLU A 103 21.17 23.61 2.66
N SER A 104 22.38 23.11 2.82
CA SER A 104 23.62 23.92 2.76
C SER A 104 24.24 23.96 1.37
N ASP A 105 25.04 24.98 1.10
CA ASP A 105 25.91 25.04 -0.07
C ASP A 105 27.25 24.33 0.19
N VAL A 106 27.74 24.48 1.43
CA VAL A 106 29.02 23.93 1.89
C VAL A 106 28.82 23.15 3.18
N MET A 107 29.49 22.01 3.26
CA MET A 107 29.58 21.17 4.43
C MET A 107 30.92 21.43 5.12
N LEU A 108 30.90 21.96 6.35
CA LEU A 108 32.09 22.12 7.18
C LEU A 108 32.16 20.96 8.18
N LEU A 109 32.96 19.94 7.84
CA LEU A 109 33.17 18.78 8.69
C LEU A 109 34.15 19.14 9.80
N VAL A 110 33.64 19.21 11.03
CA VAL A 110 34.45 19.50 12.23
C VAL A 110 34.75 18.17 12.95
N MET A 111 36.02 17.92 13.23
CA MET A 111 36.48 16.69 13.87
C MET A 111 37.56 16.97 14.92
N PRO A 112 37.61 16.18 16.02
CA PRO A 112 38.72 16.23 16.96
C PRO A 112 39.98 15.52 16.39
N PRO A 113 41.14 15.52 17.09
CA PRO A 113 42.38 14.91 16.60
C PRO A 113 42.32 13.39 16.40
N GLN A 114 41.28 12.73 16.93
CA GLN A 114 40.99 11.31 16.72
C GLN A 114 40.29 11.04 15.39
N LEU A 115 39.93 12.07 14.62
CA LEU A 115 39.23 11.98 13.33
C LEU A 115 37.89 11.23 13.46
N ILE A 116 37.47 10.52 12.41
CA ILE A 116 36.21 9.77 12.38
C ILE A 116 36.41 8.40 13.04
N THR A 117 36.02 8.27 14.31
CA THR A 117 36.09 7.00 15.08
C THR A 117 34.73 6.51 15.56
N GLY A 118 33.90 7.39 16.15
CA GLY A 118 32.58 7.03 16.68
C GLY A 118 31.43 7.04 15.65
N ASP A 119 31.34 8.09 14.83
CA ASP A 119 30.17 8.33 13.97
C ASP A 119 30.41 7.93 12.50
N ARG A 120 31.18 6.85 12.28
CA ARG A 120 31.58 6.40 10.93
C ARG A 120 30.40 6.08 10.03
N ASP A 121 29.39 5.41 10.58
CA ASP A 121 28.24 4.93 9.82
C ASP A 121 27.33 6.08 9.31
N VAL A 122 27.47 7.28 9.87
CA VAL A 122 26.74 8.48 9.42
C VAL A 122 27.64 9.36 8.53
N VAL A 123 28.88 9.61 8.96
CA VAL A 123 29.79 10.53 8.24
C VAL A 123 30.27 9.93 6.92
N LEU A 124 30.61 8.63 6.88
CA LEU A 124 31.15 8.02 5.65
C LEU A 124 30.13 7.98 4.51
N PRO A 125 28.83 7.68 4.72
CA PRO A 125 27.82 7.82 3.67
C PRO A 125 27.65 9.25 3.15
N ILE A 126 27.72 10.26 4.01
CA ILE A 126 27.68 11.68 3.62
C ILE A 126 28.89 12.02 2.73
N LEU A 127 30.11 11.65 3.17
CA LEU A 127 31.34 11.95 2.44
C LEU A 127 31.47 11.19 1.11
N SER A 128 31.08 9.92 1.09
CA SER A 128 31.03 9.13 -0.16
C SER A 128 29.88 9.55 -1.08
N GLY A 129 28.95 10.36 -0.58
CA GLY A 129 27.69 10.70 -1.23
C GLY A 129 26.68 9.57 -1.32
N LYS A 130 26.94 8.43 -0.65
CA LYS A 130 26.02 7.30 -0.52
C LYS A 130 24.74 7.65 0.22
N ALA A 131 24.78 8.69 1.07
CA ALA A 131 23.59 9.26 1.70
C ALA A 131 22.62 9.90 0.69
N TYR A 132 23.11 10.26 -0.52
CA TYR A 132 22.31 10.94 -1.54
C TYR A 132 22.00 10.04 -2.74
N ARG A 133 22.93 9.14 -3.08
CA ARG A 133 22.82 8.20 -4.20
C ARG A 133 23.63 6.95 -3.89
N LYS A 134 23.06 5.76 -4.11
CA LYS A 134 23.67 4.46 -3.77
C LYS A 134 25.08 4.26 -4.35
N GLU A 135 25.32 4.71 -5.58
CA GLU A 135 26.61 4.63 -6.27
C GLU A 135 27.66 5.61 -5.73
N GLY A 136 27.24 6.55 -4.88
CA GLY A 136 28.05 7.66 -4.38
C GLY A 136 27.91 8.92 -5.25
N LEU A 137 28.21 10.07 -4.65
CA LEU A 137 28.17 11.39 -5.29
C LEU A 137 29.33 12.23 -4.75
N SER A 138 30.26 12.62 -5.62
CA SER A 138 31.38 13.47 -5.22
C SER A 138 30.87 14.84 -4.75
N CYS A 139 31.24 15.21 -3.52
CA CYS A 139 30.88 16.49 -2.93
C CYS A 139 32.13 17.31 -2.53
N ALA A 140 33.30 16.97 -3.10
CA ALA A 140 34.60 17.55 -2.76
C ALA A 140 34.63 19.08 -2.82
N GLN A 141 34.02 19.67 -3.86
CA GLN A 141 33.92 21.11 -4.09
C GLN A 141 33.08 21.85 -3.04
N SER A 142 32.21 21.12 -2.33
CA SER A 142 31.33 21.65 -1.28
C SER A 142 31.74 21.16 0.11
N LEU A 143 32.95 20.60 0.27
CA LEU A 143 33.42 20.05 1.53
C LEU A 143 34.64 20.82 2.03
N LEU A 144 34.55 21.30 3.26
CA LEU A 144 35.67 21.83 4.03
C LEU A 144 35.87 20.96 5.27
N VAL A 145 37.10 20.62 5.58
CA VAL A 145 37.44 19.75 6.72
C VAL A 145 38.21 20.55 7.75
N VAL A 146 37.81 20.51 9.02
CA VAL A 146 38.48 21.19 10.13
C VAL A 146 38.79 20.19 11.24
N ILE A 147 40.08 20.02 11.52
CA ILE A 147 40.60 19.23 12.64
C ILE A 147 40.87 20.19 13.80
N THR A 148 40.11 20.07 14.88
CA THR A 148 40.16 20.95 16.05
C THR A 148 40.95 20.35 17.21
N LYS A 149 41.14 21.13 18.29
CA LYS A 149 41.65 20.67 19.60
C LYS A 149 43.05 20.02 19.56
N LEU A 150 43.90 20.42 18.61
CA LEU A 150 45.26 19.86 18.49
C LEU A 150 46.17 20.29 19.65
N ASP A 151 45.88 21.46 20.22
CA ASP A 151 46.56 22.06 21.37
C ASP A 151 46.38 21.26 22.67
N GLU A 152 45.38 20.36 22.75
CA GLU A 152 45.20 19.47 23.91
C GLU A 152 46.27 18.37 23.99
N ARG A 153 47.00 18.10 22.89
CA ARG A 153 47.99 17.01 22.82
C ARG A 153 49.40 17.44 22.45
N ALA A 154 49.56 18.59 21.81
CA ALA A 154 50.86 19.17 21.49
C ALA A 154 50.86 20.63 21.95
N ASP A 155 51.88 21.04 22.70
CA ASP A 155 51.97 22.39 23.25
C ASP A 155 52.43 23.38 22.18
N PRO A 156 51.59 24.33 21.73
CA PRO A 156 51.95 25.28 20.69
C PRO A 156 52.77 26.47 21.21
N VAL A 157 52.84 26.68 22.53
CA VAL A 157 53.53 27.80 23.18
C VAL A 157 54.98 27.43 23.44
N ASP A 158 55.20 26.27 24.07
CA ASP A 158 56.55 25.81 24.42
C ASP A 158 57.22 24.99 23.30
N ASP A 159 56.44 24.33 22.43
CA ASP A 159 56.94 23.51 21.32
C ASP A 159 56.14 23.70 20.00
N GLN A 160 56.23 24.90 19.44
CA GLN A 160 55.55 25.23 18.18
C GLN A 160 55.97 24.33 17.00
N ILE A 161 57.21 23.83 17.00
CA ILE A 161 57.71 22.91 15.96
C ILE A 161 57.01 21.55 16.08
N GLY A 162 56.94 20.99 17.28
CA GLY A 162 56.21 19.76 17.57
C GLY A 162 54.72 19.88 17.29
N TYR A 163 54.10 21.00 17.65
CA TYR A 163 52.69 21.28 17.32
C TYR A 163 52.45 21.29 15.80
N ARG A 164 53.28 21.98 15.02
CA ARG A 164 53.17 22.00 13.55
C ARG A 164 53.39 20.63 12.93
N ALA A 165 54.35 19.85 13.45
CA ALA A 165 54.59 18.48 13.02
C ALA A 165 53.37 17.58 13.32
N TYR A 166 52.75 17.76 14.49
CA TYR A 166 51.54 17.02 14.86
C TYR A 166 50.33 17.39 13.98
N ALA A 167 50.15 18.67 13.68
CA ALA A 167 49.12 19.14 12.75
C ALA A 167 49.28 18.51 11.35
N ALA A 168 50.52 18.51 10.81
CA ALA A 168 50.83 17.89 9.53
C ALA A 168 50.59 16.36 9.55
N LEU A 169 50.97 15.67 10.64
CA LEU A 169 50.68 14.25 10.83
C LEU A 169 49.17 13.98 10.75
N LYS A 170 48.34 14.83 11.37
CA LYS A 170 46.88 14.66 11.36
C LYS A 170 46.23 14.91 10.01
N GLN A 171 46.78 15.82 9.22
CA GLN A 171 46.37 15.98 7.83
C GLN A 171 46.73 14.75 6.98
N ASP A 172 47.91 14.15 7.19
CA ASP A 172 48.32 12.91 6.51
C ASP A 172 47.48 11.69 6.95
N GLU A 173 47.16 11.57 8.25
CA GLU A 173 46.23 10.55 8.76
C GLU A 173 44.84 10.67 8.15
N TRP A 174 44.34 11.89 7.94
CA TRP A 174 43.10 12.11 7.20
C TRP A 174 43.20 11.60 5.75
N GLY A 175 44.28 11.93 5.04
CA GLY A 175 44.54 11.41 3.70
C GLY A 175 44.49 9.88 3.63
N LYS A 176 45.17 9.21 4.57
CA LYS A 176 45.14 7.74 4.71
C LYS A 176 43.75 7.20 5.00
N LEU A 177 42.94 7.89 5.81
CA LEU A 177 41.56 7.51 6.08
C LEU A 177 40.72 7.58 4.79
N ILE A 178 40.88 8.64 4.00
CA ILE A 178 40.19 8.80 2.71
C ILE A 178 40.56 7.68 1.74
N GLU A 179 41.85 7.36 1.63
CA GLU A 179 42.34 6.26 0.79
C GLU A 179 41.82 4.90 1.25
N ALA A 180 41.90 4.60 2.55
CA ALA A 180 41.46 3.33 3.13
C ALA A 180 39.96 3.08 2.91
N ASN A 181 39.15 4.16 2.91
CA ASN A 181 37.72 4.09 2.66
C ASN A 181 37.34 4.30 1.18
N ARG A 182 38.33 4.44 0.28
CA ARG A 182 38.15 4.66 -1.16
C ARG A 182 37.24 5.84 -1.48
N LEU A 183 37.37 6.92 -0.71
CA LEU A 183 36.54 8.11 -0.86
C LEU A 183 37.11 9.02 -1.94
N SER A 184 36.27 9.43 -2.90
CA SER A 184 36.65 10.35 -3.98
C SER A 184 36.47 11.81 -3.54
N LEU A 185 37.21 12.25 -2.52
CA LEU A 185 37.15 13.63 -2.02
C LEU A 185 38.13 14.59 -2.69
N GLY A 186 38.97 14.11 -3.62
CA GLY A 186 39.98 14.92 -4.29
C GLY A 186 40.88 15.67 -3.29
N GLN A 187 41.22 16.92 -3.60
CA GLN A 187 41.95 17.82 -2.69
C GLN A 187 40.99 18.72 -1.90
N ALA A 188 39.97 18.13 -1.26
CA ALA A 188 39.11 18.89 -0.34
C ALA A 188 39.98 19.62 0.72
N PRO A 189 39.79 20.92 0.95
CA PRO A 189 40.62 21.68 1.89
C PRO A 189 40.53 21.13 3.31
N VAL A 190 41.70 20.92 3.94
CA VAL A 190 41.82 20.46 5.32
C VAL A 190 42.53 21.51 6.15
N PHE A 191 41.87 21.99 7.20
CA PHE A 191 42.38 22.97 8.13
C PHE A 191 42.63 22.33 9.49
N THR A 192 43.71 22.74 10.14
CA THR A 192 44.03 22.39 11.52
C THR A 192 43.87 23.64 12.36
N VAL A 193 42.87 23.67 13.24
CA VAL A 193 42.45 24.89 13.94
C VAL A 193 42.38 24.68 15.44
N SER A 194 43.01 25.56 16.21
CA SER A 194 42.75 25.69 17.64
C SER A 194 41.79 26.86 17.86
N ALA A 195 40.49 26.55 17.97
CA ALA A 195 39.45 27.59 18.03
C ALA A 195 39.44 28.36 19.36
N ASP A 196 39.79 27.68 20.45
CA ASP A 196 39.99 28.26 21.77
C ASP A 196 41.32 27.76 22.35
N PRO A 197 42.45 28.38 21.93
CA PRO A 197 43.79 28.01 22.36
C PRO A 197 43.89 27.76 23.86
N LEU A 198 44.19 26.52 24.25
CA LEU A 198 44.35 26.08 25.64
C LEU A 198 43.13 26.37 26.54
N GLY A 199 41.95 26.56 25.94
CA GLY A 199 40.72 26.90 26.64
C GLY A 199 40.71 28.32 27.23
N TYR A 200 41.52 29.24 26.71
CA TYR A 200 41.75 30.57 27.28
C TYR A 200 40.48 31.44 27.39
N VAL A 201 39.59 31.37 26.39
CA VAL A 201 38.36 32.17 26.35
C VAL A 201 37.18 31.44 26.98
N GLY A 202 37.08 30.12 26.77
CA GLY A 202 36.05 29.28 27.36
C GLY A 202 34.63 29.80 27.12
N ASN A 203 33.90 30.06 28.21
CA ASN A 203 32.49 30.46 28.21
C ASN A 203 32.24 31.97 28.27
N ASP A 204 33.25 32.82 28.00
CA ASP A 204 33.03 34.27 27.91
C ASP A 204 31.90 34.59 26.91
N VAL A 205 30.90 35.35 27.34
CA VAL A 205 29.70 35.66 26.54
C VAL A 205 29.94 36.76 25.52
N ALA A 206 31.03 37.54 25.65
CA ALA A 206 31.33 38.66 24.76
C ALA A 206 32.84 38.80 24.46
N PRO A 207 33.55 37.73 24.06
CA PRO A 207 34.94 37.84 23.66
C PRO A 207 35.10 38.75 22.44
N GLN A 208 36.21 39.46 22.42
CA GLN A 208 36.66 40.26 21.30
C GLN A 208 37.87 39.59 20.65
N ARG A 209 38.31 40.06 19.48
CA ARG A 209 39.48 39.49 18.79
C ARG A 209 40.74 39.47 19.65
N GLY A 210 40.88 40.43 20.58
CA GLY A 210 41.98 40.50 21.54
C GLY A 210 41.77 39.71 22.84
N SER A 211 40.62 39.03 23.00
CA SER A 211 40.38 38.15 24.16
C SER A 211 41.13 36.82 24.05
N TYR A 212 41.59 36.45 22.85
CA TYR A 212 42.38 35.25 22.63
C TYR A 212 43.86 35.50 22.95
N MET A 213 44.56 34.44 23.33
CA MET A 213 45.96 34.50 23.74
C MET A 213 46.85 35.23 22.71
N ASP A 214 47.66 36.18 23.19
CA ASP A 214 48.57 36.94 22.34
C ASP A 214 49.51 36.01 21.55
N GLY A 215 49.72 36.32 20.27
CA GLY A 215 50.58 35.53 19.38
C GLY A 215 49.96 34.21 18.88
N CYS A 216 48.77 33.79 19.35
CA CYS A 216 48.17 32.52 18.92
C CYS A 216 47.89 32.43 17.41
N ARG A 217 47.65 33.58 16.77
CA ARG A 217 47.33 33.68 15.33
C ARG A 217 48.41 33.13 14.39
N GLU A 218 49.65 33.00 14.88
CA GLU A 218 50.77 32.45 14.10
C GLU A 218 50.72 30.92 13.96
N TRP A 219 49.87 30.26 14.73
CA TRP A 219 49.81 28.80 14.79
C TRP A 219 48.41 28.22 14.98
N ASP A 220 47.42 29.00 15.44
CA ASP A 220 46.05 28.55 15.70
C ASP A 220 45.28 28.14 14.43
N GLY A 221 45.81 28.47 13.24
CA GLY A 221 45.27 28.08 11.94
C GLY A 221 44.00 28.81 11.52
N ILE A 222 43.47 29.73 12.35
CA ILE A 222 42.16 30.34 12.09
C ILE A 222 42.16 31.23 10.84
N SER A 223 43.28 31.92 10.59
CA SER A 223 43.42 32.87 9.48
C SER A 223 43.22 32.20 8.12
N ALA A 224 43.72 30.97 7.96
CA ALA A 224 43.57 30.20 6.72
C ALA A 224 42.11 29.79 6.48
N LEU A 225 41.40 29.37 7.54
CA LEU A 225 39.99 29.04 7.45
C LEU A 225 39.14 30.29 7.15
N VAL A 226 39.38 31.41 7.84
CA VAL A 226 38.69 32.68 7.58
C VAL A 226 38.86 33.13 6.13
N GLY A 227 40.10 33.12 5.62
CA GLY A 227 40.35 33.48 4.22
C GLY A 227 39.62 32.58 3.21
N MET A 228 39.46 31.29 3.52
CA MET A 228 38.63 30.38 2.70
C MET A 228 37.15 30.78 2.75
N LEU A 229 36.61 31.04 3.93
CA LEU A 229 35.19 31.39 4.13
C LEU A 229 34.83 32.72 3.45
N GLU A 230 35.70 33.73 3.53
CA GLU A 230 35.53 35.03 2.86
C GLU A 230 35.54 34.92 1.33
N GLY A 231 36.13 33.84 0.78
CA GLY A 231 36.16 33.58 -0.66
C GLY A 231 34.90 32.88 -1.21
N LEU A 232 34.10 32.24 -0.36
CA LEU A 232 32.92 31.46 -0.78
C LEU A 232 31.81 32.28 -1.47
N PRO A 233 31.51 33.53 -1.07
CA PRO A 233 30.50 34.33 -1.77
C PRO A 233 30.79 34.52 -3.27
N GLY A 234 32.07 34.58 -3.65
CA GLY A 234 32.49 34.65 -5.06
C GLY A 234 32.23 33.39 -5.87
N GLN A 235 31.94 32.27 -5.20
CA GLN A 235 31.72 30.94 -5.80
C GLN A 235 30.27 30.47 -5.66
N LEU A 236 29.36 31.35 -5.21
CA LEU A 236 27.98 30.99 -4.87
C LEU A 236 27.27 30.22 -6.00
N GLY A 237 27.45 30.59 -7.27
CA GLY A 237 26.82 29.91 -8.39
C GLY A 237 27.18 28.43 -8.49
N ASP A 238 28.47 28.10 -8.38
CA ASP A 238 28.96 26.72 -8.47
C ASP A 238 28.62 25.91 -7.22
N LEU A 239 28.70 26.52 -6.04
CA LEU A 239 28.32 25.89 -4.77
C LEU A 239 26.82 25.55 -4.75
N ARG A 240 25.98 26.51 -5.16
CA ARG A 240 24.53 26.33 -5.24
C ARG A 240 24.16 25.26 -6.25
N ARG A 241 24.84 25.21 -7.40
CA ARG A 241 24.70 24.14 -8.40
C ARG A 241 25.02 22.76 -7.81
N ALA A 242 26.15 22.63 -7.11
CA ALA A 242 26.51 21.38 -6.44
C ALA A 242 25.49 20.95 -5.37
N ALA A 243 24.99 21.90 -4.57
CA ALA A 243 23.95 21.66 -3.58
C ALA A 243 22.63 21.18 -4.22
N LYS A 244 22.21 21.80 -5.33
CA LYS A 244 21.03 21.37 -6.09
C LYS A 244 21.14 19.93 -6.56
N ILE A 245 22.28 19.55 -7.16
CA ILE A 245 22.50 18.15 -7.59
C ILE A 245 22.39 17.21 -6.40
N ARG A 246 23.05 17.52 -5.28
CA ARG A 246 23.00 16.71 -4.05
C ARG A 246 21.57 16.54 -3.53
N ARG A 247 20.81 17.63 -3.46
CA ARG A 247 19.42 17.64 -2.99
C ARG A 247 18.50 16.82 -3.90
N PHE A 248 18.59 17.01 -5.21
CA PHE A 248 17.78 16.26 -6.16
C PHE A 248 18.12 14.78 -6.17
N CYS A 249 19.40 14.40 -6.12
CA CYS A 249 19.80 13.00 -5.97
C CYS A 249 19.18 12.37 -4.71
N SER A 250 19.23 13.06 -3.57
CA SER A 250 18.59 12.58 -2.33
C SER A 250 17.08 12.38 -2.51
N ARG A 251 16.36 13.35 -3.09
CA ARG A 251 14.91 13.24 -3.33
C ARG A 251 14.55 12.15 -4.34
N LEU A 252 15.33 11.98 -5.41
CA LEU A 252 15.16 10.90 -6.38
C LEU A 252 15.38 9.53 -5.71
N THR A 253 16.38 9.39 -4.84
CA THR A 253 16.61 8.15 -4.08
C THR A 253 15.41 7.80 -3.19
N VAL A 254 14.84 8.78 -2.48
CA VAL A 254 13.61 8.58 -1.70
C VAL A 254 12.44 8.18 -2.60
N THR A 255 12.32 8.80 -3.77
CA THR A 255 11.27 8.48 -4.76
C THR A 255 11.39 7.06 -5.30
N VAL A 256 12.61 6.59 -5.59
CA VAL A 256 12.85 5.18 -5.99
C VAL A 256 12.42 4.23 -4.89
N ALA A 257 12.78 4.51 -3.63
CA ALA A 257 12.41 3.67 -2.50
C ALA A 257 10.87 3.61 -2.29
N ALA A 258 10.19 4.75 -2.44
CA ALA A 258 8.73 4.80 -2.39
C ALA A 258 8.09 3.97 -3.52
N LYS A 259 8.60 4.09 -4.74
CA LYS A 259 8.13 3.29 -5.89
C LYS A 259 8.41 1.79 -5.72
N ASP A 260 9.55 1.42 -5.15
CA ASP A 260 9.85 0.02 -4.81
C ASP A 260 8.84 -0.54 -3.79
N ALA A 261 8.46 0.25 -2.79
CA ALA A 261 7.43 -0.13 -1.83
C ALA A 261 6.03 -0.26 -2.47
N GLU A 262 5.65 0.67 -3.36
CA GLU A 262 4.39 0.62 -4.12
C GLU A 262 4.33 -0.64 -5.01
N ILE A 263 5.41 -0.96 -5.73
CA ILE A 263 5.50 -2.16 -6.56
C ILE A 263 5.32 -3.43 -5.72
N LEU A 264 5.99 -3.50 -4.56
CA LEU A 264 5.87 -4.66 -3.67
C LEU A 264 4.45 -4.82 -3.14
N ALA A 265 3.80 -3.72 -2.75
CA ALA A 265 2.42 -3.74 -2.28
C ALA A 265 1.45 -4.18 -3.40
N ASN A 266 1.64 -3.69 -4.63
CA ASN A 266 0.84 -4.11 -5.79
C ASN A 266 1.03 -5.61 -6.11
N GLN A 267 2.26 -6.13 -6.01
CA GLN A 267 2.53 -7.56 -6.19
C GLN A 267 1.80 -8.43 -5.16
N GLN A 268 1.75 -7.99 -3.90
CA GLN A 268 1.01 -8.70 -2.85
C GLN A 268 -0.50 -8.75 -3.15
N VAL A 269 -1.07 -7.64 -3.63
CA VAL A 269 -2.48 -7.58 -4.07
C VAL A 269 -2.73 -8.53 -5.24
N LEU A 270 -1.86 -8.55 -6.23
CA LEU A 270 -2.00 -9.40 -7.41
C LEU A 270 -2.00 -10.88 -7.03
N VAL A 271 -1.04 -11.32 -6.22
CA VAL A 271 -0.96 -12.73 -5.74
C VAL A 271 -2.21 -13.14 -4.99
N GLU A 272 -2.72 -12.28 -4.11
CA GLU A 272 -3.95 -12.58 -3.36
C GLU A 272 -5.18 -12.62 -4.26
N THR A 273 -5.27 -11.74 -5.25
CA THR A 273 -6.38 -11.70 -6.21
C THR A 273 -6.37 -12.93 -7.14
N GLU A 274 -5.20 -13.34 -7.63
CA GLU A 274 -5.02 -14.57 -8.40
C GLU A 274 -5.43 -15.81 -7.59
N ARG A 275 -5.06 -15.86 -6.31
CA ARG A 275 -5.47 -16.93 -5.41
C ARG A 275 -7.00 -17.01 -5.29
N GLN A 276 -7.67 -15.87 -5.15
CA GLN A 276 -9.13 -15.80 -5.11
C GLN A 276 -9.76 -16.21 -6.45
N HIS A 277 -9.20 -15.77 -7.57
CA HIS A 277 -9.65 -16.15 -8.91
C HIS A 277 -9.62 -17.68 -9.08
N GLN A 278 -8.49 -18.32 -8.74
CA GLN A 278 -8.34 -19.77 -8.80
C GLN A 278 -9.35 -20.50 -7.89
N GLN A 279 -9.68 -19.94 -6.74
CA GLN A 279 -10.69 -20.52 -5.84
C GLN A 279 -12.09 -20.45 -6.44
N ILE A 280 -12.47 -19.34 -7.08
CA ILE A 280 -13.76 -19.21 -7.76
C ILE A 280 -13.84 -20.14 -8.96
N ASP A 281 -12.77 -20.27 -9.75
CA ASP A 281 -12.71 -21.22 -10.87
C ASP A 281 -12.88 -22.67 -10.41
N ASN A 282 -12.29 -23.02 -9.25
CA ASN A 282 -12.48 -24.32 -8.63
C ASN A 282 -13.94 -24.54 -8.19
N LEU A 283 -14.62 -23.50 -7.67
CA LEU A 283 -16.04 -23.57 -7.32
C LEU A 283 -16.92 -23.73 -8.57
N ALA A 284 -16.62 -23.00 -9.65
CA ALA A 284 -17.33 -23.11 -10.93
C ALA A 284 -17.17 -24.51 -11.53
N SER A 285 -15.96 -25.08 -11.48
CA SER A 285 -15.70 -26.45 -11.94
C SER A 285 -16.49 -27.48 -11.12
N ARG A 286 -16.62 -27.28 -9.79
CA ARG A 286 -17.39 -28.16 -8.90
C ARG A 286 -18.89 -28.02 -9.11
N GLU A 287 -19.39 -26.80 -9.32
CA GLU A 287 -20.78 -26.52 -9.70
C GLU A 287 -21.15 -27.31 -10.95
N LYS A 288 -20.36 -27.19 -12.01
CA LYS A 288 -20.57 -27.88 -13.27
C LYS A 288 -20.62 -29.39 -13.10
N PHE A 289 -19.70 -29.95 -12.31
CA PHE A 289 -19.70 -31.38 -12.01
C PHE A 289 -20.96 -31.83 -11.25
N ILE A 290 -21.40 -31.06 -10.24
CA ILE A 290 -22.64 -31.38 -9.50
C ILE A 290 -23.84 -31.32 -10.44
N ARG A 291 -23.92 -30.30 -11.29
CA ARG A 291 -24.98 -30.10 -12.27
C ARG A 291 -25.09 -31.29 -13.24
N GLU A 292 -23.99 -31.66 -13.89
CA GLU A 292 -23.94 -32.76 -14.85
C GLU A 292 -24.31 -34.10 -14.18
N ARG A 293 -23.79 -34.34 -12.97
CA ARG A 293 -24.12 -35.53 -12.19
C ARG A 293 -25.59 -35.57 -11.78
N ALA A 294 -26.14 -34.44 -11.32
CA ALA A 294 -27.53 -34.34 -10.89
C ALA A 294 -28.48 -34.70 -12.02
N GLN A 295 -28.24 -34.16 -13.21
CA GLN A 295 -29.04 -34.43 -14.41
C GLN A 295 -28.97 -35.91 -14.82
N ALA A 296 -27.78 -36.50 -14.85
CA ALA A 296 -27.59 -37.91 -15.19
C ALA A 296 -28.27 -38.85 -14.18
N GLU A 297 -28.16 -38.53 -12.88
CA GLU A 297 -28.73 -39.33 -11.80
C GLU A 297 -30.27 -39.30 -11.80
N LEU A 298 -30.88 -38.13 -12.02
CA LEU A 298 -32.34 -38.02 -12.14
C LEU A 298 -32.87 -38.92 -13.24
N ARG A 299 -32.23 -38.85 -14.41
CA ARG A 299 -32.59 -39.66 -15.56
C ARG A 299 -32.47 -41.15 -15.26
N ARG A 300 -31.34 -41.57 -14.66
CA ARG A 300 -31.10 -42.97 -14.28
C ARG A 300 -32.18 -43.48 -13.32
N ARG A 301 -32.48 -42.74 -12.25
CA ARG A 301 -33.47 -43.18 -11.24
C ARG A 301 -34.88 -43.30 -11.81
N ILE A 302 -35.30 -42.36 -12.66
CA ILE A 302 -36.60 -42.43 -13.35
C ILE A 302 -36.65 -43.65 -14.29
N GLU A 303 -35.59 -43.89 -15.08
CA GLU A 303 -35.51 -45.05 -15.98
C GLU A 303 -35.55 -46.40 -15.21
N GLU A 304 -34.92 -46.47 -14.04
CA GLU A 304 -34.92 -47.65 -13.16
C GLU A 304 -36.28 -47.94 -12.53
N GLU A 305 -36.96 -46.93 -11.98
CA GLU A 305 -38.30 -47.11 -11.40
C GLU A 305 -39.33 -47.53 -12.45
N LEU A 306 -39.27 -46.92 -13.65
CA LEU A 306 -40.09 -47.34 -14.78
C LEU A 306 -39.80 -48.81 -15.14
N SER A 307 -38.53 -49.19 -15.29
CA SER A 307 -38.14 -50.57 -15.64
C SER A 307 -38.55 -51.61 -14.56
N SER A 308 -38.43 -51.24 -13.29
CA SER A 308 -38.80 -52.06 -12.13
C SER A 308 -40.30 -52.33 -12.06
N PHE A 309 -41.13 -51.30 -12.28
CA PHE A 309 -42.59 -51.45 -12.29
C PHE A 309 -43.08 -52.46 -13.34
N PHE A 310 -42.49 -52.44 -14.53
CA PHE A 310 -42.92 -53.31 -15.64
C PHE A 310 -42.42 -54.75 -15.54
N THR A 311 -41.26 -54.99 -14.93
CA THR A 311 -40.78 -56.35 -14.67
C THR A 311 -41.63 -57.09 -13.64
N ILE A 312 -42.25 -56.37 -12.70
CA ILE A 312 -43.01 -56.96 -11.59
C ILE A 312 -44.51 -57.19 -11.92
N ARG A 313 -44.99 -56.83 -13.12
CA ARG A 313 -46.45 -56.80 -13.47
C ARG A 313 -47.26 -55.98 -12.47
N GLY A 314 -46.76 -54.79 -12.10
CA GLY A 314 -47.53 -53.85 -11.29
C GLY A 314 -48.83 -53.44 -11.99
N LYS A 315 -49.98 -53.64 -11.33
CA LYS A 315 -51.29 -53.19 -11.84
C LYS A 315 -51.74 -51.85 -11.25
N ASP A 316 -50.94 -51.30 -10.33
CA ASP A 316 -51.32 -50.13 -9.55
C ASP A 316 -50.55 -48.89 -10.02
N ALA A 317 -51.23 -48.16 -10.89
CA ALA A 317 -50.87 -46.84 -11.36
C ALA A 317 -50.58 -45.83 -10.23
N ALA A 318 -51.31 -45.91 -9.12
CA ALA A 318 -51.09 -45.03 -7.98
C ALA A 318 -49.76 -45.37 -7.29
N ALA A 319 -49.45 -46.65 -7.15
CA ALA A 319 -48.19 -47.10 -6.57
C ALA A 319 -46.95 -46.70 -7.41
N LEU A 320 -47.02 -46.74 -8.75
CA LEU A 320 -45.93 -46.23 -9.61
C LEU A 320 -45.71 -44.73 -9.42
N ARG A 321 -46.80 -43.98 -9.37
CA ARG A 321 -46.82 -42.55 -9.14
C ARG A 321 -46.16 -42.20 -7.80
N ASP A 322 -46.52 -42.88 -6.73
CA ASP A 322 -45.96 -42.63 -5.40
C ASP A 322 -44.44 -42.93 -5.37
N ARG A 323 -44.01 -43.98 -6.09
CA ARG A 323 -42.58 -44.32 -6.23
C ARG A 323 -41.80 -43.29 -7.02
N LEU A 324 -42.31 -42.87 -8.19
CA LEU A 324 -41.67 -41.82 -9.00
C LEU A 324 -41.62 -40.48 -8.24
N GLN A 325 -42.69 -40.15 -7.51
CA GLN A 325 -42.72 -38.95 -6.67
C GLN A 325 -41.68 -39.04 -5.54
N GLY A 326 -41.61 -40.15 -4.80
CA GLY A 326 -40.61 -40.35 -3.76
C GLY A 326 -39.18 -40.29 -4.32
N CYS A 327 -38.95 -40.94 -5.46
CA CYS A 327 -37.67 -40.94 -6.17
C CYS A 327 -37.19 -39.51 -6.53
N VAL A 328 -38.07 -38.68 -7.10
CA VAL A 328 -37.77 -37.29 -7.45
C VAL A 328 -37.56 -36.45 -6.19
N GLN A 329 -38.35 -36.66 -5.14
CA GLN A 329 -38.20 -35.96 -3.85
C GLN A 329 -36.86 -36.28 -3.17
N ASP A 330 -36.46 -37.55 -3.14
CA ASP A 330 -35.18 -37.99 -2.57
C ASP A 330 -34.01 -37.41 -3.37
N TRP A 331 -34.07 -37.51 -4.70
CA TRP A 331 -33.07 -36.88 -5.57
C TRP A 331 -32.98 -35.38 -5.33
N LEU A 332 -34.12 -34.67 -5.25
CA LEU A 332 -34.15 -33.23 -5.00
C LEU A 332 -33.52 -32.88 -3.65
N ALA A 333 -33.82 -33.64 -2.59
CA ALA A 333 -33.24 -33.42 -1.27
C ALA A 333 -31.71 -33.60 -1.27
N GLU A 334 -31.20 -34.62 -1.96
CA GLU A 334 -29.76 -34.86 -2.12
C GLU A 334 -29.06 -33.72 -2.87
N GLN A 335 -29.60 -33.30 -4.02
CA GLN A 335 -29.00 -32.23 -4.83
C GLN A 335 -29.08 -30.88 -4.12
N SER A 336 -30.19 -30.61 -3.40
CA SER A 336 -30.33 -29.39 -2.59
C SER A 336 -29.27 -29.33 -1.50
N ALA A 337 -29.00 -30.43 -0.80
CA ALA A 337 -27.95 -30.48 0.22
C ALA A 337 -26.54 -30.29 -0.39
N ALA A 338 -26.29 -30.80 -1.59
CA ALA A 338 -25.03 -30.60 -2.30
C ALA A 338 -24.82 -29.14 -2.71
N LEU A 339 -25.85 -28.50 -3.24
CA LEU A 339 -25.83 -27.08 -3.62
C LEU A 339 -25.69 -26.18 -2.38
N GLU A 340 -26.42 -26.45 -1.29
CA GLU A 340 -26.28 -25.75 -0.02
C GLU A 340 -24.87 -25.80 0.55
N LYS A 341 -24.20 -26.94 0.40
CA LYS A 341 -22.79 -27.09 0.81
C LYS A 341 -21.90 -26.18 -0.04
N LEU A 342 -22.08 -26.21 -1.37
CA LEU A 342 -21.30 -25.38 -2.29
C LEU A 342 -21.54 -23.88 -2.06
N VAL A 343 -22.78 -23.48 -1.82
CA VAL A 343 -23.15 -22.09 -1.53
C VAL A 343 -22.56 -21.62 -0.21
N ARG A 344 -22.57 -22.45 0.85
CA ARG A 344 -21.91 -22.09 2.13
C ARG A 344 -20.41 -21.95 1.98
N GLU A 345 -19.77 -22.86 1.26
CA GLU A 345 -18.34 -22.77 0.95
C GLU A 345 -18.05 -21.49 0.15
N SER A 346 -18.84 -21.19 -0.89
CA SER A 346 -18.70 -19.96 -1.67
C SER A 346 -18.93 -18.70 -0.84
N GLY A 347 -19.94 -18.69 0.04
CA GLY A 347 -20.27 -17.56 0.91
C GLY A 347 -19.15 -17.24 1.90
N ALA A 348 -18.50 -18.26 2.46
CA ALA A 348 -17.34 -18.06 3.32
C ALA A 348 -16.14 -17.48 2.55
N GLU A 349 -15.93 -17.89 1.30
CA GLU A 349 -14.89 -17.30 0.45
C GLU A 349 -15.26 -15.88 -0.03
N PHE A 350 -16.53 -15.61 -0.32
CA PHE A 350 -17.01 -14.26 -0.66
C PHE A 350 -16.91 -13.29 0.50
N ASP A 351 -17.20 -13.73 1.73
CA ASP A 351 -17.06 -12.89 2.91
C ASP A 351 -15.59 -12.56 3.21
N LYS A 352 -14.66 -13.49 2.92
CA LYS A 352 -13.21 -13.22 2.96
C LYS A 352 -12.79 -12.24 1.87
N ALA A 353 -13.23 -12.45 0.63
CA ALA A 353 -12.92 -11.59 -0.49
C ALA A 353 -13.42 -10.15 -0.24
N ALA A 354 -14.69 -10.01 0.14
CA ALA A 354 -15.27 -8.73 0.51
C ALA A 354 -14.44 -8.04 1.62
N ALA A 355 -14.13 -8.74 2.72
CA ALA A 355 -13.32 -8.19 3.80
C ALA A 355 -11.90 -7.73 3.37
N SER A 356 -11.30 -8.39 2.37
CA SER A 356 -10.05 -7.96 1.75
C SER A 356 -10.23 -6.71 0.88
N TYR A 357 -11.32 -6.61 0.11
CA TYR A 357 -11.64 -5.44 -0.72
C TYR A 357 -11.92 -4.18 0.10
N TRP A 358 -12.61 -4.27 1.24
CA TRP A 358 -12.85 -3.11 2.12
C TRP A 358 -11.58 -2.54 2.76
N LYS A 359 -10.45 -3.27 2.72
CA LYS A 359 -9.13 -2.75 3.13
C LYS A 359 -8.38 -2.04 1.98
N MET A 360 -8.85 -2.19 0.74
CA MET A 360 -8.25 -1.54 -0.44
C MET A 360 -8.81 -0.13 -0.69
N ASP A 361 -9.89 0.29 0.01
CA ASP A 361 -10.47 1.65 -0.07
C ASP A 361 -9.50 2.78 0.41
N ASP A 362 -8.39 2.41 1.05
CA ASP A 362 -7.35 3.35 1.52
C ASP A 362 -6.30 3.68 0.42
N TRP A 363 -6.40 3.05 -0.75
CA TRP A 363 -5.57 3.38 -1.91
C TRP A 363 -6.18 4.62 -2.60
N SER A 364 -5.35 5.63 -2.86
CA SER A 364 -5.74 6.90 -3.50
C SER A 364 -6.04 6.72 -5.01
N GLU A 365 -7.04 5.90 -5.31
CA GLU A 365 -7.28 5.32 -6.63
C GLU A 365 -8.05 6.19 -7.64
N PRO A 366 -7.89 5.87 -8.95
CA PRO A 366 -8.77 6.28 -10.03
C PRO A 366 -10.19 5.69 -9.92
N VAL A 367 -11.15 6.45 -10.44
CA VAL A 367 -12.61 6.32 -10.29
C VAL A 367 -13.20 4.97 -10.75
N THR A 368 -12.48 4.19 -11.57
CA THR A 368 -13.00 2.96 -12.20
C THR A 368 -13.06 1.76 -11.25
N VAL A 369 -12.04 1.54 -10.41
CA VAL A 369 -12.00 0.40 -9.46
C VAL A 369 -13.07 0.56 -8.38
N ARG A 370 -13.28 1.80 -7.91
CA ARG A 370 -14.31 2.17 -6.92
C ARG A 370 -15.73 1.85 -7.37
N SER A 371 -16.02 2.00 -8.66
CA SER A 371 -17.36 1.70 -9.21
C SER A 371 -17.63 0.19 -9.28
N LYS A 372 -16.62 -0.64 -9.59
CA LYS A 372 -16.74 -2.10 -9.66
C LYS A 372 -16.85 -2.77 -8.28
N ALA A 373 -16.10 -2.30 -7.27
CA ALA A 373 -16.21 -2.80 -5.89
C ALA A 373 -17.60 -2.58 -5.27
N SER A 374 -18.29 -1.50 -5.66
CA SER A 374 -19.64 -1.18 -5.18
C SER A 374 -20.74 -2.14 -5.67
N ALA A 375 -20.47 -2.95 -6.70
CA ALA A 375 -21.42 -3.92 -7.27
C ALA A 375 -21.41 -5.28 -6.55
N ALA A 376 -20.37 -5.59 -5.77
CA ALA A 376 -20.25 -6.87 -5.06
C ALA A 376 -21.38 -7.16 -4.03
N PRO A 377 -21.88 -6.18 -3.25
CA PRO A 377 -23.02 -6.37 -2.36
C PRO A 377 -24.34 -6.66 -3.11
N GLU A 378 -24.54 -6.05 -4.27
CA GLU A 378 -25.73 -6.26 -5.10
C GLU A 378 -25.74 -7.68 -5.68
N MET A 379 -24.57 -8.19 -6.07
CA MET A 379 -24.38 -9.53 -6.60
C MET A 379 -24.51 -10.62 -5.52
N ARG A 380 -23.94 -10.39 -4.33
CA ARG A 380 -24.20 -11.19 -3.12
C ARG A 380 -25.69 -11.29 -2.84
N THR A 381 -26.41 -10.18 -2.99
CA THR A 381 -27.87 -10.14 -2.80
C THR A 381 -28.60 -10.95 -3.86
N LYS A 382 -28.15 -10.94 -5.13
CA LYS A 382 -28.72 -11.75 -6.22
C LYS A 382 -28.49 -13.25 -6.01
N VAL A 383 -27.27 -13.69 -5.67
CA VAL A 383 -26.96 -15.11 -5.39
C VAL A 383 -27.68 -15.60 -4.13
N GLN A 384 -27.69 -14.81 -3.06
CA GLN A 384 -28.44 -15.12 -1.83
C GLN A 384 -29.96 -15.07 -2.03
N LYS A 385 -30.46 -14.34 -3.05
CA LYS A 385 -31.87 -14.29 -3.41
C LYS A 385 -32.26 -15.53 -4.21
N ALA A 386 -31.54 -15.87 -5.28
CA ALA A 386 -31.77 -17.10 -6.05
C ALA A 386 -31.66 -18.35 -5.15
N PHE A 387 -30.70 -18.37 -4.23
CA PHE A 387 -30.56 -19.43 -3.23
C PHE A 387 -31.71 -19.44 -2.20
N ARG A 388 -32.21 -18.29 -1.75
CA ARG A 388 -33.40 -18.23 -0.88
C ARG A 388 -34.65 -18.74 -1.60
N GLU A 389 -34.82 -18.38 -2.86
CA GLU A 389 -35.90 -18.86 -3.72
C GLU A 389 -35.81 -20.39 -3.92
N PHE A 390 -34.60 -20.93 -4.07
CA PHE A 390 -34.34 -22.37 -4.10
C PHE A 390 -34.55 -23.08 -2.74
N MET A 391 -34.10 -22.49 -1.62
CA MET A 391 -34.28 -23.05 -0.27
C MET A 391 -35.74 -23.02 0.19
N ASP A 392 -36.50 -22.03 -0.27
CA ASP A 392 -37.94 -21.99 -0.07
C ASP A 392 -38.63 -23.18 -0.76
N LEU A 393 -38.06 -23.77 -1.82
CA LEU A 393 -38.52 -25.04 -2.42
C LEU A 393 -38.35 -26.24 -1.47
N ARG A 394 -37.38 -26.20 -0.56
CA ARG A 394 -37.14 -27.27 0.43
C ARG A 394 -38.03 -27.12 1.66
N LYS A 395 -38.44 -25.89 2.01
CA LYS A 395 -39.43 -25.64 3.07
C LYS A 395 -40.86 -26.04 2.68
N ILE A 396 -41.10 -26.32 1.39
CA ILE A 396 -42.35 -26.87 0.84
C ILE A 396 -42.73 -28.20 1.48
N THR A 397 -41.76 -29.01 1.95
CA THR A 397 -42.03 -30.31 2.58
C THR A 397 -42.28 -30.25 4.09
N GLU A 398 -42.06 -29.11 4.75
CA GLU A 398 -42.17 -28.98 6.22
C GLU A 398 -43.03 -27.78 6.71
N TYR A 399 -43.89 -27.20 5.88
CA TYR A 399 -44.52 -25.93 6.24
C TYR A 399 -45.75 -26.04 7.18
N ASP A 400 -45.71 -25.24 8.26
CA ASP A 400 -46.59 -25.11 9.44
C ASP A 400 -48.05 -24.70 9.18
N GLY A 401 -48.75 -25.36 8.25
CA GLY A 401 -50.22 -25.38 8.15
C GLY A 401 -50.96 -24.04 7.93
N LYS A 402 -50.26 -22.91 7.73
CA LYS A 402 -50.86 -21.59 7.52
C LYS A 402 -51.00 -21.30 6.03
N SER A 403 -52.22 -20.94 5.64
CA SER A 403 -52.61 -20.71 4.24
C SER A 403 -52.09 -19.36 3.71
N VAL A 404 -52.00 -19.20 2.38
CA VAL A 404 -51.73 -17.92 1.70
C VAL A 404 -52.64 -16.79 2.23
N LYS A 405 -53.87 -17.16 2.62
CA LYS A 405 -54.88 -16.27 3.19
C LYS A 405 -54.47 -15.74 4.57
N ASP A 406 -53.79 -16.53 5.39
CA ASP A 406 -53.32 -16.13 6.73
C ASP A 406 -52.16 -15.13 6.63
N TYR A 407 -51.24 -15.35 5.68
CA TYR A 407 -50.14 -14.41 5.42
C TYR A 407 -50.61 -13.09 4.82
N ALA A 408 -51.61 -13.14 3.91
CA ALA A 408 -52.25 -11.94 3.38
C ALA A 408 -52.90 -11.10 4.49
N ALA A 409 -53.61 -11.75 5.43
CA ALA A 409 -54.23 -11.06 6.57
C ALA A 409 -53.18 -10.41 7.50
N ILE A 410 -52.01 -11.04 7.67
CA ILE A 410 -50.89 -10.46 8.44
C ILE A 410 -50.30 -9.25 7.70
N SER A 411 -50.13 -9.31 6.38
CA SER A 411 -49.60 -8.19 5.58
C SER A 411 -50.52 -6.97 5.63
N ASP A 412 -51.83 -7.19 5.55
CA ASP A 412 -52.84 -6.13 5.67
C ASP A 412 -52.84 -5.51 7.07
N SER A 413 -52.70 -6.33 8.12
CA SER A 413 -52.57 -5.88 9.51
C SER A 413 -51.32 -5.03 9.74
N LEU A 414 -50.17 -5.46 9.17
CA LEU A 414 -48.92 -4.69 9.21
C LEU A 414 -49.05 -3.37 8.42
N GLY A 415 -49.71 -3.40 7.26
CA GLY A 415 -50.01 -2.21 6.46
C GLY A 415 -50.80 -1.16 7.24
N LYS A 416 -51.88 -1.58 7.91
CA LYS A 416 -52.68 -0.69 8.77
C LYS A 416 -51.86 -0.08 9.92
N LYS A 417 -51.06 -0.89 10.61
CA LYS A 417 -50.18 -0.40 11.70
C LYS A 417 -49.13 0.61 11.22
N ILE A 418 -48.59 0.43 10.01
CA ILE A 418 -47.64 1.39 9.41
C ILE A 418 -48.36 2.72 9.13
N THR A 419 -49.56 2.68 8.54
CA THR A 419 -50.37 3.87 8.27
C THR A 419 -50.73 4.61 9.56
N ASP A 420 -51.15 3.90 10.61
CA ASP A 420 -51.46 4.49 11.91
C ASP A 420 -50.23 5.17 12.55
N LEU A 421 -49.04 4.58 12.38
CA LEU A 421 -47.80 5.17 12.87
C LEU A 421 -47.33 6.36 12.04
N GLN A 422 -47.62 6.38 10.73
CA GLN A 422 -47.35 7.54 9.86
C GLN A 422 -48.23 8.73 10.25
N ILE A 423 -49.52 8.50 10.51
CA ILE A 423 -50.43 9.54 11.02
C ILE A 423 -49.94 10.08 12.37
N LYS A 424 -49.48 9.19 13.28
CA LYS A 424 -48.88 9.60 14.56
C LYS A 424 -47.56 10.36 14.37
N LEU A 425 -46.76 10.01 13.37
CA LEU A 425 -45.50 10.70 13.07
C LEU A 425 -45.74 12.16 12.70
N ASP A 426 -46.77 12.42 11.90
CA ASP A 426 -47.14 13.77 11.43
C ASP A 426 -47.72 14.64 12.56
N GLN A 427 -48.27 14.02 13.62
CA GLN A 427 -48.87 14.69 14.77
C GLN A 427 -47.92 14.82 15.99
N SER A 428 -46.71 14.27 15.92
CA SER A 428 -45.79 14.17 17.07
C SER A 428 -44.72 15.26 17.07
N GLY A 429 -44.28 15.70 18.27
CA GLY A 429 -43.14 16.61 18.44
C GLY A 429 -41.78 15.96 18.14
N GLU A 430 -40.76 16.79 17.86
CA GLU A 430 -39.43 16.38 17.33
C GLU A 430 -38.76 15.23 18.09
N SER A 431 -38.89 15.18 19.42
CA SER A 431 -38.35 14.11 20.27
C SER A 431 -38.98 12.73 20.02
N ALA A 432 -40.28 12.67 19.71
CA ALA A 432 -40.99 11.41 19.49
C ALA A 432 -40.88 10.91 18.03
N LYS A 433 -40.58 11.81 17.08
CA LYS A 433 -40.46 11.47 15.65
C LYS A 433 -39.39 10.40 15.38
N GLN A 434 -38.28 10.43 16.10
CA GLN A 434 -37.17 9.49 15.87
C GLN A 434 -37.53 8.05 16.27
N GLY A 435 -38.25 7.86 17.39
CA GLY A 435 -38.75 6.56 17.82
C GLY A 435 -39.80 5.99 16.87
N ILE A 436 -40.72 6.83 16.39
CA ILE A 436 -41.78 6.43 15.46
C ILE A 436 -41.19 6.07 14.07
N LYS A 437 -40.21 6.83 13.57
CA LYS A 437 -39.48 6.49 12.32
C LYS A 437 -38.80 5.12 12.41
N LYS A 438 -38.15 4.81 13.54
CA LYS A 438 -37.51 3.51 13.76
C LYS A 438 -38.54 2.36 13.81
N ALA A 439 -39.71 2.59 14.41
CA ALA A 439 -40.79 1.61 14.45
C ALA A 439 -41.41 1.36 13.06
N ILE A 440 -41.63 2.42 12.27
CA ILE A 440 -42.12 2.33 10.88
C ILE A 440 -41.13 1.51 10.03
N TYR A 441 -39.84 1.84 10.10
CA TYR A 441 -38.80 1.11 9.37
C TYR A 441 -38.79 -0.38 9.71
N THR A 442 -38.90 -0.71 11.01
CA THR A 442 -38.93 -2.12 11.47
C THR A 442 -40.16 -2.86 10.95
N LEU A 443 -41.32 -2.21 10.91
CA LEU A 443 -42.56 -2.81 10.43
C LEU A 443 -42.60 -2.92 8.90
N GLN A 444 -42.03 -1.97 8.17
CA GLN A 444 -41.86 -2.05 6.71
C GLN A 444 -41.00 -3.25 6.33
N LYS A 445 -39.87 -3.44 7.02
CA LYS A 445 -39.01 -4.61 6.83
C LYS A 445 -39.77 -5.92 7.08
N LYS A 446 -40.54 -6.00 8.18
CA LYS A 446 -41.38 -7.18 8.46
C LYS A 446 -42.48 -7.41 7.43
N LYS A 447 -43.08 -6.34 6.88
CA LYS A 447 -44.10 -6.44 5.83
C LYS A 447 -43.50 -6.94 4.52
N GLU A 448 -42.30 -6.49 4.19
CA GLU A 448 -41.55 -6.94 3.01
C GLU A 448 -41.14 -8.41 3.13
N GLU A 449 -40.64 -8.82 4.30
CA GLU A 449 -40.39 -10.23 4.63
C GLU A 449 -41.67 -11.07 4.47
N ASN A 450 -42.81 -10.61 5.00
CA ASN A 450 -44.09 -11.30 4.91
C ASN A 450 -44.65 -11.34 3.46
N ASN A 451 -44.42 -10.29 2.66
CA ASN A 451 -44.82 -10.27 1.25
C ASN A 451 -43.96 -11.22 0.39
N ASN A 452 -42.67 -11.34 0.70
CA ASN A 452 -41.80 -12.34 0.08
C ASN A 452 -42.29 -13.75 0.43
N MET A 453 -42.77 -13.97 1.67
CA MET A 453 -43.42 -15.23 2.04
C MET A 453 -44.75 -15.47 1.30
N ILE A 454 -45.56 -14.45 1.06
CA ILE A 454 -46.78 -14.57 0.23
C ILE A 454 -46.44 -14.92 -1.22
N ALA A 455 -45.41 -14.29 -1.79
CA ALA A 455 -44.95 -14.58 -3.14
C ALA A 455 -44.45 -16.03 -3.22
N SER A 456 -43.60 -16.45 -2.28
CA SER A 456 -43.10 -17.82 -2.13
C SER A 456 -44.24 -18.84 -1.96
N ALA A 457 -45.26 -18.52 -1.15
CA ALA A 457 -46.45 -19.36 -0.96
C ALA A 457 -47.38 -19.42 -2.20
N LYS A 458 -47.43 -18.38 -3.03
CA LYS A 458 -48.13 -18.42 -4.33
C LYS A 458 -47.38 -19.26 -5.36
N THR A 459 -46.06 -19.16 -5.41
CA THR A 459 -45.23 -20.03 -6.23
C THR A 459 -45.36 -21.49 -5.77
N HIS A 460 -45.49 -21.72 -4.46
CA HIS A 460 -45.78 -23.03 -3.85
C HIS A 460 -47.17 -23.59 -4.25
N GLU A 461 -48.23 -22.77 -4.26
CA GLU A 461 -49.56 -23.17 -4.73
C GLU A 461 -49.55 -23.52 -6.23
N GLN A 462 -48.71 -22.85 -7.03
CA GLN A 462 -48.47 -23.15 -8.44
C GLN A 462 -47.58 -24.38 -8.68
N MET A 463 -46.65 -24.70 -7.77
CA MET A 463 -45.81 -25.90 -7.85
C MET A 463 -46.50 -27.17 -7.36
N ILE A 464 -47.38 -27.08 -6.35
CA ILE A 464 -48.29 -28.19 -5.97
C ILE A 464 -49.27 -28.50 -7.13
N ALA A 465 -49.65 -27.48 -7.91
CA ALA A 465 -50.42 -27.65 -9.14
C ALA A 465 -49.61 -28.27 -10.31
N PHE A 466 -48.29 -28.47 -10.17
CA PHE A 466 -47.42 -29.03 -11.21
C PHE A 466 -47.27 -30.56 -11.16
N ALA A 467 -47.46 -31.18 -9.99
CA ALA A 467 -47.63 -32.63 -9.90
C ALA A 467 -48.67 -33.12 -10.93
N PRO A 468 -49.87 -32.52 -11.05
CA PRO A 468 -50.84 -32.81 -12.11
C PRO A 468 -50.33 -32.87 -13.56
N LEU A 469 -49.33 -32.09 -13.98
CA LEU A 469 -48.87 -32.04 -15.39
C LEU A 469 -47.93 -33.19 -15.76
N ALA A 470 -46.96 -33.51 -14.89
CA ALA A 470 -46.21 -34.77 -14.99
C ALA A 470 -47.15 -35.98 -14.85
N MET A 471 -48.21 -35.80 -14.06
CA MET A 471 -49.21 -36.84 -13.78
C MET A 471 -50.26 -37.00 -14.87
N GLU A 472 -50.51 -35.99 -15.70
CA GLU A 472 -51.39 -36.06 -16.86
C GLU A 472 -50.75 -36.94 -17.94
N GLY A 473 -49.43 -36.82 -18.13
CA GLY A 473 -48.67 -37.75 -18.97
C GLY A 473 -48.63 -39.17 -18.42
N ILE A 474 -48.41 -39.34 -17.11
CA ILE A 474 -48.43 -40.66 -16.44
C ILE A 474 -49.83 -41.28 -16.54
N SER A 475 -50.88 -40.48 -16.32
CA SER A 475 -52.29 -40.93 -16.40
C SER A 475 -52.72 -41.26 -17.83
N THR A 476 -52.19 -40.54 -18.84
CA THR A 476 -52.40 -40.84 -20.27
C THR A 476 -51.71 -42.15 -20.65
N LEU A 477 -50.51 -42.42 -20.15
CA LEU A 477 -49.79 -43.68 -20.34
C LEU A 477 -50.46 -44.86 -19.64
N ILE A 478 -50.95 -44.65 -18.41
CA ILE A 478 -51.74 -45.65 -17.67
C ILE A 478 -53.04 -45.95 -18.42
N GLY A 479 -53.72 -44.93 -18.95
CA GLY A 479 -54.92 -45.10 -19.78
C GLY A 479 -54.61 -45.89 -21.05
N TRP A 480 -53.57 -45.50 -21.78
CA TRP A 480 -53.10 -46.19 -22.99
C TRP A 480 -52.66 -47.63 -22.72
N TRP A 481 -52.08 -47.91 -21.55
CA TRP A 481 -51.70 -49.25 -21.10
C TRP A 481 -52.93 -50.10 -20.73
N SER A 482 -53.87 -49.53 -19.97
CA SER A 482 -55.12 -50.18 -19.58
C SER A 482 -55.96 -50.58 -20.81
N ASP A 483 -55.92 -49.77 -21.86
CA ASP A 483 -56.63 -50.04 -23.12
C ASP A 483 -55.96 -51.13 -23.98
N ARG A 484 -54.65 -51.38 -23.81
CA ARG A 484 -53.85 -52.32 -24.65
C ARG A 484 -53.49 -53.65 -23.98
N GLU A 485 -53.65 -53.78 -22.67
CA GLU A 485 -53.46 -55.04 -21.90
C GLU A 485 -54.46 -56.15 -22.32
N GLN A 486 -55.54 -55.80 -23.03
CA GLN A 486 -56.52 -56.77 -23.56
C GLN A 486 -56.08 -57.49 -24.85
N ALA A 487 -55.02 -57.05 -25.53
CA ALA A 487 -54.53 -57.68 -26.76
C ALA A 487 -53.25 -58.49 -26.51
N ARG A 488 -53.18 -59.75 -26.98
CA ARG A 488 -51.99 -60.63 -26.87
C ARG A 488 -50.76 -59.99 -27.53
N ILE A 489 -49.71 -59.72 -26.75
CA ILE A 489 -48.56 -58.91 -27.16
C ILE A 489 -47.42 -59.77 -27.72
N SER A 490 -46.93 -59.42 -28.91
CA SER A 490 -45.76 -60.00 -29.59
C SER A 490 -44.43 -59.46 -29.06
N ALA A 491 -43.28 -60.08 -29.39
CA ALA A 491 -41.96 -59.62 -28.95
C ALA A 491 -41.59 -58.22 -29.49
N THR A 492 -41.99 -57.90 -30.72
CA THR A 492 -41.77 -56.60 -31.37
C THR A 492 -42.46 -55.46 -30.62
N GLU A 493 -43.69 -55.69 -30.14
CA GLU A 493 -44.42 -54.71 -29.35
C GLU A 493 -43.80 -54.48 -27.96
N ARG A 494 -42.98 -55.41 -27.43
CA ARG A 494 -42.22 -55.17 -26.19
C ARG A 494 -41.05 -54.22 -26.41
N GLU A 495 -40.38 -54.32 -27.55
CA GLU A 495 -39.26 -53.46 -27.90
C GLU A 495 -39.72 -52.03 -28.22
N GLU A 496 -40.80 -51.87 -28.99
CA GLU A 496 -41.42 -50.56 -29.24
C GLU A 496 -41.92 -49.89 -27.95
N ARG A 497 -42.46 -50.69 -27.00
CA ARG A 497 -42.83 -50.20 -25.66
C ARG A 497 -41.62 -49.74 -24.87
N GLN A 498 -40.56 -50.53 -24.82
CA GLN A 498 -39.32 -50.16 -24.12
C GLN A 498 -38.75 -48.84 -24.66
N GLN A 499 -38.76 -48.66 -25.99
CA GLN A 499 -38.31 -47.42 -26.62
C GLN A 499 -39.21 -46.22 -26.26
N ALA A 500 -40.53 -46.37 -26.31
CA ALA A 500 -41.46 -45.32 -25.89
C ALA A 500 -41.30 -44.93 -24.40
N PHE A 501 -41.00 -45.91 -23.53
CA PHE A 501 -40.75 -45.65 -22.12
C PHE A 501 -39.42 -44.95 -21.87
N THR A 502 -38.34 -45.34 -22.54
CA THR A 502 -37.06 -44.61 -22.46
C THR A 502 -37.23 -43.17 -22.94
N GLN A 503 -38.01 -42.94 -24.00
CA GLN A 503 -38.33 -41.58 -24.47
C GLN A 503 -39.15 -40.80 -23.45
N TYR A 504 -40.13 -41.43 -22.79
CA TYR A 504 -40.96 -40.76 -21.79
C TYR A 504 -40.21 -40.47 -20.49
N GLY A 505 -39.44 -41.44 -19.95
CA GLY A 505 -38.61 -41.25 -18.77
C GLY A 505 -37.57 -40.15 -18.99
N ARG A 506 -37.00 -40.07 -20.20
CA ARG A 506 -36.16 -38.95 -20.61
C ARG A 506 -36.90 -37.62 -20.58
N LYS A 507 -38.12 -37.55 -21.15
CA LYS A 507 -38.93 -36.32 -21.14
C LYS A 507 -39.30 -35.89 -19.72
N ALA A 508 -39.69 -36.82 -18.84
CA ALA A 508 -40.00 -36.52 -17.44
C ALA A 508 -38.77 -35.99 -16.68
N ALA A 509 -37.58 -36.54 -16.94
CA ALA A 509 -36.33 -36.02 -16.39
C ALA A 509 -35.98 -34.63 -16.95
N GLU A 510 -36.23 -34.38 -18.23
CA GLU A 510 -36.05 -33.07 -18.88
C GLU A 510 -37.02 -32.02 -18.30
N ASP A 511 -38.29 -32.36 -18.11
CA ASP A 511 -39.31 -31.47 -17.53
C ASP A 511 -38.99 -31.15 -16.06
N ALA A 512 -38.59 -32.14 -15.27
CA ALA A 512 -38.15 -31.93 -13.89
C ALA A 512 -36.86 -31.10 -13.81
N TRP A 513 -35.91 -31.32 -14.72
CA TRP A 513 -34.70 -30.50 -14.83
C TRP A 513 -35.03 -29.05 -15.21
N ALA A 514 -36.00 -28.81 -16.09
CA ALA A 514 -36.38 -27.46 -16.53
C ALA A 514 -36.80 -26.53 -15.36
N HIS A 515 -37.16 -27.10 -14.21
CA HIS A 515 -37.57 -26.33 -13.02
C HIS A 515 -36.41 -26.00 -12.09
N ILE A 516 -35.37 -26.85 -12.06
CA ILE A 516 -34.23 -26.72 -11.14
C ILE A 516 -32.97 -26.20 -11.84
N GLY A 517 -32.82 -26.50 -13.13
CA GLY A 517 -31.78 -26.01 -14.01
C GLY A 517 -31.55 -24.49 -13.90
N PRO A 518 -32.62 -23.64 -13.89
CA PRO A 518 -32.46 -22.21 -13.73
C PRO A 518 -31.71 -21.79 -12.45
N ALA A 519 -31.86 -22.50 -11.32
CA ALA A 519 -31.15 -22.19 -10.09
C ALA A 519 -29.64 -22.51 -10.17
N PHE A 520 -29.28 -23.59 -10.90
CA PHE A 520 -27.89 -23.88 -11.24
C PHE A 520 -27.34 -22.83 -12.20
N ASP A 521 -28.11 -22.42 -13.20
CA ASP A 521 -27.73 -21.38 -14.17
C ASP A 521 -27.48 -20.03 -13.51
N ASP A 522 -28.35 -19.59 -12.60
CA ASP A 522 -28.18 -18.34 -11.84
C ASP A 522 -26.93 -18.37 -10.95
N PHE A 523 -26.66 -19.51 -10.29
CA PHE A 523 -25.46 -19.66 -9.47
C PHE A 523 -24.18 -19.66 -10.31
N ALA A 524 -24.18 -20.37 -11.45
CA ALA A 524 -23.07 -20.34 -12.40
C ALA A 524 -22.82 -18.96 -12.98
N ALA A 525 -23.88 -18.23 -13.37
CA ALA A 525 -23.77 -16.85 -13.84
C ALA A 525 -23.18 -15.93 -12.77
N GLY A 526 -23.50 -16.16 -11.49
CA GLY A 526 -22.89 -15.47 -10.36
C GLY A 526 -21.39 -15.73 -10.23
N LEU A 527 -20.95 -16.99 -10.40
CA LEU A 527 -19.54 -17.36 -10.38
C LEU A 527 -18.79 -16.78 -11.59
N GLU A 528 -19.35 -16.88 -12.79
CA GLU A 528 -18.76 -16.34 -14.03
C GLU A 528 -18.55 -14.82 -13.95
N LEU A 529 -19.52 -14.10 -13.38
CA LEU A 529 -19.43 -12.66 -13.21
C LEU A 529 -18.34 -12.27 -12.20
N GLN A 530 -18.15 -13.06 -11.15
CA GLN A 530 -17.06 -12.87 -10.18
C GLN A 530 -15.69 -13.21 -10.78
N THR A 531 -15.57 -14.31 -11.52
CA THR A 531 -14.35 -14.65 -12.29
C THR A 531 -13.98 -13.50 -13.22
N THR A 532 -14.95 -12.98 -13.99
CA THR A 532 -14.72 -11.84 -14.90
C THR A 532 -14.26 -10.59 -14.15
N MET A 533 -14.90 -10.26 -13.02
CA MET A 533 -14.49 -9.12 -12.19
C MET A 533 -13.07 -9.26 -11.63
N LEU A 534 -12.69 -10.46 -11.17
CA LEU A 534 -11.34 -10.73 -10.68
C LEU A 534 -10.31 -10.67 -11.80
N ALA A 535 -10.63 -11.18 -12.98
CA ALA A 535 -9.76 -11.10 -14.15
C ALA A 535 -9.48 -9.64 -14.55
N ASP A 536 -10.51 -8.79 -14.55
CA ASP A 536 -10.38 -7.35 -14.77
C ASP A 536 -9.44 -6.71 -13.73
N ILE A 537 -9.61 -7.03 -12.44
CA ILE A 537 -8.77 -6.47 -11.36
C ILE A 537 -7.32 -6.91 -11.52
N ILE A 538 -7.07 -8.19 -11.85
CA ILE A 538 -5.73 -8.71 -12.12
C ILE A 538 -5.10 -7.96 -13.30
N GLN A 539 -5.85 -7.75 -14.38
CA GLN A 539 -5.37 -7.01 -15.54
C GLN A 539 -5.03 -5.54 -15.20
N ASP A 540 -5.88 -4.86 -14.44
CA ASP A 540 -5.67 -3.48 -14.00
C ASP A 540 -4.45 -3.38 -13.07
N ALA A 541 -4.30 -4.30 -12.10
CA ALA A 541 -3.15 -4.37 -11.19
C ALA A 541 -1.83 -4.66 -11.92
N ASP A 542 -1.85 -5.55 -12.92
CA ASP A 542 -0.68 -5.82 -13.76
C ASP A 542 -0.31 -4.62 -14.64
N HIS A 543 -1.31 -3.92 -15.19
CA HIS A 543 -1.09 -2.68 -15.92
C HIS A 543 -0.45 -1.60 -15.03
N TYR A 544 -0.99 -1.40 -13.83
CA TYR A 544 -0.46 -0.45 -12.86
C TYR A 544 0.96 -0.82 -12.41
N GLY A 545 1.22 -2.10 -12.13
CA GLY A 545 2.55 -2.59 -11.79
C GLY A 545 3.59 -2.31 -12.87
N ARG A 546 3.21 -2.47 -14.16
CA ARG A 546 4.07 -2.11 -15.30
C ARG A 546 4.31 -0.61 -15.39
N GLN A 547 3.28 0.21 -15.15
CA GLN A 547 3.43 1.66 -15.10
C GLN A 547 4.42 2.08 -14.00
N LEU A 548 4.27 1.57 -12.78
CA LEU A 548 5.19 1.84 -11.66
C LEU A 548 6.62 1.40 -11.97
N ALA A 549 6.80 0.23 -12.58
CA ALA A 549 8.12 -0.25 -12.98
C ALA A 549 8.79 0.68 -14.02
N ASN A 550 8.02 1.19 -14.98
CA ASN A 550 8.51 2.16 -15.95
C ASN A 550 8.87 3.50 -15.29
N GLU A 551 8.00 4.04 -14.43
CA GLU A 551 8.27 5.27 -13.67
C GLU A 551 9.55 5.13 -12.83
N ARG A 552 9.66 4.03 -12.07
CA ARG A 552 10.85 3.68 -11.29
C ARG A 552 12.11 3.63 -12.18
N GLN A 553 12.04 3.01 -13.35
CA GLN A 553 13.16 2.93 -14.28
C GLN A 553 13.60 4.31 -14.78
N VAL A 554 12.65 5.20 -15.09
CA VAL A 554 12.94 6.59 -15.48
C VAL A 554 13.66 7.34 -14.35
N VAL A 555 13.16 7.26 -13.11
CA VAL A 555 13.78 7.90 -11.95
C VAL A 555 15.19 7.34 -11.70
N HIS A 556 15.36 6.02 -11.81
CA HIS A 556 16.66 5.37 -11.66
C HIS A 556 17.65 5.79 -12.76
N ALA A 557 17.19 5.92 -14.00
CA ALA A 557 18.02 6.40 -15.10
C ALA A 557 18.48 7.84 -14.85
N LEU A 558 17.60 8.71 -14.37
CA LEU A 558 17.98 10.08 -13.98
C LEU A 558 19.01 10.11 -12.85
N LEU A 559 18.88 9.24 -11.85
CA LEU A 559 19.83 9.16 -10.75
C LEU A 559 21.22 8.70 -11.24
N ALA A 560 21.26 7.76 -12.19
CA ALA A 560 22.49 7.29 -12.82
C ALA A 560 23.14 8.37 -13.70
N ASP A 561 22.34 9.12 -14.44
CA ASP A 561 22.77 10.21 -15.32
C ASP A 561 23.04 11.53 -14.58
N ALA A 562 22.92 11.55 -13.25
CA ALA A 562 23.13 12.76 -12.46
C ALA A 562 24.53 13.34 -12.72
N PRO A 563 24.64 14.65 -13.00
CA PRO A 563 25.92 15.28 -13.29
C PRO A 563 26.91 15.07 -12.15
N SER A 564 28.15 14.71 -12.48
CA SER A 564 29.23 14.80 -11.51
C SER A 564 29.63 16.26 -11.38
N ALA A 565 29.58 16.79 -10.16
CA ALA A 565 30.12 18.11 -9.88
C ALA A 565 31.65 18.05 -10.07
N THR A 566 32.11 18.42 -11.25
CA THR A 566 33.48 18.19 -11.73
C THR A 566 34.30 19.46 -11.86
N ALA A 567 33.82 20.60 -11.36
CA ALA A 567 34.65 21.79 -11.22
C ALA A 567 35.38 21.74 -9.86
N PRO A 568 36.72 21.57 -9.83
CA PRO A 568 37.46 21.83 -8.60
C PRO A 568 37.31 23.30 -8.24
N VAL A 569 37.14 23.60 -6.96
CA VAL A 569 37.38 24.94 -6.42
C VAL A 569 38.83 25.27 -6.79
N CYS A 570 39.04 26.19 -7.72
CA CYS A 570 40.36 26.72 -8.00
C CYS A 570 40.83 27.47 -6.75
N VAL A 571 41.59 26.78 -5.90
CA VAL A 571 42.42 27.43 -4.89
C VAL A 571 43.60 28.05 -5.66
N SER A 572 43.37 29.20 -6.28
CA SER A 572 44.47 30.02 -6.80
C SER A 572 45.29 30.52 -5.62
N ALA A 573 46.36 29.78 -5.31
CA ALA A 573 47.62 30.24 -4.76
C ALA A 573 47.58 31.42 -3.77
N VAL A 574 47.27 31.15 -2.50
CA VAL A 574 47.66 32.03 -1.37
C VAL A 574 48.27 31.20 -0.24
N LEU A 575 49.18 30.29 -0.56
CA LEU A 575 50.07 29.66 0.44
C LEU A 575 51.43 29.37 -0.23
N ALA A 576 52.14 30.41 -0.65
CA ALA A 576 53.59 30.34 -0.73
C ALA A 576 54.14 30.77 0.63
N PRO A 577 54.89 29.93 1.36
CA PRO A 577 55.62 30.40 2.52
C PRO A 577 56.71 31.34 2.01
N THR A 578 56.69 32.60 2.44
CA THR A 578 57.86 33.48 2.36
C THR A 578 58.97 32.86 3.20
N SER A 579 59.79 32.02 2.58
CA SER A 579 61.11 31.68 3.10
C SER A 579 62.00 32.91 2.99
N GLY A 580 62.00 33.74 4.04
CA GLY A 580 63.06 34.72 4.29
C GLY A 580 64.17 34.03 5.06
N ALA A 581 65.28 33.76 4.36
CA ALA A 581 66.61 33.64 4.95
C ALA A 581 67.34 34.97 4.75
#